data_AF-A0A5B1C1M1-F1
#
_entry.id   AF-A0A5B1C1M1-F1
#
_cell.length_a   1.000
_cell.length_b   1.000
_cell.length_c   1.000
_cell.angle_alpha   90.00
_cell.angle_beta   90.00
_cell.angle_gamma   90.00
#
_symmetry.space_group_name_H-M   'P 1'
#
loop_
_entity.id
_entity.type
_entity.pdbx_description
1 polymer ?
#
loop_
_entity_poly.entity_id
_entity_poly.type
_entity_poly.pdbx_seq_one_letter_code
_entity_poly.pdbx_strand_id
1 'polypeptide(L)'
;MQKLSEGQHYLPQIDLPKPDMSNESILIESDYWKYEFKFFKETDVGIHVCFIDKAKWGSYDTQTPMIIRKYGNEYVAIKAITDVCEDFAK
;
A
#
# COMPACT_ATOMS: atom_id res chain seq x y z
N MET A 1 -12.45 -40.21 2.55
CA MET A 1 -11.27 -39.74 1.81
C MET A 1 -11.72 -39.31 0.41
N GLN A 2 -11.87 -38.02 0.16
CA GLN A 2 -12.19 -37.50 -1.17
C GLN A 2 -10.89 -37.32 -1.96
N LYS A 3 -10.87 -37.83 -3.20
CA LYS A 3 -9.75 -37.71 -4.14
C LYS A 3 -9.66 -36.25 -4.63
N LEU A 4 -8.49 -35.64 -4.46
CA LEU A 4 -8.16 -34.34 -5.04
C LEU A 4 -7.83 -34.51 -6.53
N SER A 5 -8.40 -33.66 -7.38
CA SER A 5 -8.09 -33.60 -8.82
C SER A 5 -6.76 -32.89 -9.05
N GLU A 6 -5.94 -33.45 -9.94
CA GLU A 6 -4.68 -32.87 -10.39
C GLU A 6 -4.88 -31.44 -10.93
N GLY A 7 -4.19 -30.45 -10.35
CA GLY A 7 -4.19 -29.05 -10.79
C GLY A 7 -4.57 -28.00 -9.75
N GLN A 8 -5.01 -28.38 -8.55
CA GLN A 8 -5.29 -27.42 -7.47
C GLN A 8 -4.04 -27.17 -6.62
N HIS A 9 -3.33 -26.09 -6.93
CA HIS A 9 -2.43 -25.50 -5.95
C HIS A 9 -3.28 -24.98 -4.78
N TYR A 10 -3.19 -25.63 -3.63
CA TYR A 10 -3.75 -25.12 -2.39
C TYR A 10 -2.99 -23.85 -2.03
N LEU A 11 -3.51 -22.70 -2.45
CA LEU A 11 -3.18 -21.45 -1.78
C LEU A 11 -3.91 -21.52 -0.44
N PRO A 12 -3.20 -21.53 0.71
CA PRO A 12 -3.88 -21.37 1.98
C PRO A 12 -4.75 -20.11 1.87
N GLN A 13 -5.97 -20.15 2.40
CA GLN A 13 -6.76 -18.94 2.58
C GLN A 13 -5.95 -18.03 3.50
N ILE A 14 -5.18 -17.13 2.91
CA ILE A 14 -4.48 -16.07 3.61
C ILE A 14 -5.54 -15.01 3.83
N ASP A 15 -5.98 -14.86 5.08
CA ASP A 15 -6.80 -13.74 5.49
C ASP A 15 -5.94 -12.47 5.40
N LEU A 16 -6.06 -11.78 4.27
CA LEU A 16 -5.39 -10.51 4.06
C LEU A 16 -6.11 -9.42 4.87
N PRO A 17 -5.36 -8.50 5.52
CA PRO A 17 -5.95 -7.37 6.21
C PRO A 17 -6.79 -6.53 5.23
N LYS A 18 -8.00 -6.18 5.65
CA LYS A 18 -8.87 -5.32 4.84
C LYS A 18 -8.36 -3.88 4.91
N PRO A 19 -8.26 -3.19 3.77
CA PRO A 19 -7.93 -1.77 3.77
C PRO A 19 -9.07 -0.97 4.42
N ASP A 20 -8.70 -0.03 5.29
CA ASP A 20 -9.55 1.09 5.70
C ASP A 20 -9.28 2.26 4.76
N MET A 21 -10.33 2.81 4.15
CA MET A 21 -10.22 3.81 3.09
C MET A 21 -10.92 5.09 3.51
N SER A 22 -10.22 6.21 3.36
CA SER A 22 -10.76 7.55 3.51
C SER A 22 -10.37 8.43 2.33
N ASN A 23 -10.85 9.67 2.33
CA ASN A 23 -10.43 10.67 1.33
C ASN A 23 -8.98 11.13 1.54
N GLU A 24 -8.37 10.84 2.69
CA GLU A 24 -7.03 11.29 3.06
C GLU A 24 -6.00 10.17 2.99
N SER A 25 -6.41 8.92 3.18
CA SER A 25 -5.50 7.79 3.15
C SER A 25 -6.16 6.43 2.90
N ILE A 26 -5.34 5.47 2.47
CA ILE A 26 -5.64 4.03 2.54
C ILE A 26 -4.72 3.40 3.57
N LEU A 27 -5.30 2.86 4.64
CA LEU A 27 -4.60 2.18 5.73
C LEU A 27 -4.80 0.67 5.62
N ILE A 28 -3.70 -0.09 5.62
CA ILE A 28 -3.71 -1.55 5.68
C ILE A 28 -2.91 -1.94 6.91
N GLU A 29 -3.58 -2.55 7.87
CA GLU A 29 -2.97 -2.83 9.17
C GLU A 29 -3.18 -4.28 9.60
N SER A 30 -2.13 -4.86 10.17
CA SER A 30 -2.11 -6.18 10.81
C SER A 30 -1.53 -6.08 12.21
N ASP A 31 -1.33 -7.20 12.89
CA ASP A 31 -0.69 -7.22 14.21
C ASP A 31 0.79 -6.79 14.17
N TYR A 32 1.44 -6.94 13.01
CA TYR A 32 2.89 -6.74 12.87
C TYR A 32 3.27 -5.54 12.01
N TRP A 33 2.42 -5.20 11.03
CA TRP A 33 2.72 -4.19 10.02
C TRP A 33 1.62 -3.15 9.91
N LYS A 34 2.04 -1.92 9.64
CA LYS A 34 1.19 -0.81 9.21
C LYS A 34 1.70 -0.32 7.85
N TYR A 35 0.85 -0.42 6.85
CA TYR A 35 1.04 0.22 5.55
C TYR A 35 0.02 1.34 5.39
N GLU A 36 0.45 2.51 4.94
CA GLU A 36 -0.45 3.66 4.76
C GLU A 36 -0.08 4.42 3.50
N PHE A 37 -1.05 4.61 2.60
CA PHE A 37 -0.94 5.54 1.48
C PHE A 37 -1.60 6.85 1.90
N LYS A 38 -0.81 7.87 2.26
CA LYS A 38 -1.33 9.20 2.56
C LYS A 38 -1.43 10.05 1.30
N PHE A 39 -2.59 10.61 1.02
CA PHE A 39 -2.85 11.43 -0.16
C PHE A 39 -2.53 12.90 0.12
N PHE A 40 -1.75 13.53 -0.76
CA PHE A 40 -1.33 14.93 -0.58
C PHE A 40 -1.94 15.87 -1.60
N LYS A 41 -1.79 15.53 -2.89
CA LYS A 41 -2.26 16.37 -4.00
C LYS A 41 -2.51 15.55 -5.24
N GLU A 42 -3.45 15.99 -6.05
CA GLU A 42 -3.68 15.46 -7.39
C GLU A 42 -3.19 16.48 -8.42
N THR A 43 -2.53 15.98 -9.45
CA THR A 43 -1.95 16.77 -10.54
C THR A 43 -2.26 16.09 -11.87
N ASP A 44 -1.92 16.75 -12.98
CA ASP A 44 -1.97 16.16 -14.33
C ASP A 44 -1.17 14.87 -14.45
N VAL A 45 -0.09 14.74 -13.67
CA VAL A 45 0.75 13.54 -13.61
C VAL A 45 0.23 12.46 -12.67
N GLY A 46 -0.89 12.66 -11.97
CA GLY A 46 -1.52 11.68 -11.07
C GLY A 46 -1.63 12.14 -9.61
N ILE A 47 -1.96 11.19 -8.73
CA ILE A 47 -2.17 11.41 -7.29
C ILE A 47 -0.84 11.21 -6.57
N HIS A 48 -0.32 12.26 -5.95
CA HIS A 48 0.91 12.23 -5.16
C HIS A 48 0.59 11.71 -3.78
N VAL A 49 1.31 10.66 -3.38
CA VAL A 49 1.08 9.97 -2.13
C VAL A 49 2.40 9.74 -1.39
N CYS A 50 2.34 9.77 -0.07
CA CYS A 50 3.41 9.23 0.76
C CYS A 50 3.03 7.82 1.17
N PHE A 51 3.85 6.84 0.77
CA PHE A 51 3.69 5.47 1.23
C PHE A 51 4.51 5.25 2.49
N ILE A 52 3.84 4.89 3.58
CA ILE A 52 4.45 4.55 4.86
C ILE A 52 4.46 3.03 4.98
N ASP A 53 5.63 2.48 5.28
CA ASP A 53 5.85 1.07 5.58
C ASP A 53 6.55 0.97 6.94
N LYS A 54 5.78 0.55 7.95
CA LYS A 54 6.16 0.56 9.35
C LYS A 54 5.90 -0.77 10.03
N ALA A 55 6.92 -1.27 10.73
CA ALA A 55 6.75 -2.36 11.67
C ALA A 55 6.12 -1.83 12.97
N LYS A 56 5.08 -2.50 13.46
CA LYS A 56 4.49 -2.19 14.78
C LYS A 56 5.43 -2.54 15.93
N TRP A 57 6.40 -3.42 15.66
CA TRP A 57 7.38 -3.94 16.61
C TRP A 57 8.78 -3.67 16.07
N GLY A 58 9.64 -3.03 16.87
CA GLY A 58 10.98 -2.63 16.45
C GLY A 58 11.04 -1.20 15.92
N SER A 59 12.14 -0.86 15.25
CA SER A 59 12.46 0.50 14.82
C SER A 59 12.29 0.74 13.32
N TYR A 60 11.80 -0.24 12.56
CA TYR A 60 11.61 -0.09 11.13
C TYR A 60 10.40 0.81 10.84
N ASP A 61 10.68 1.97 10.25
CA ASP A 61 9.71 2.98 9.89
C ASP A 61 10.25 3.72 8.67
N THR A 62 9.62 3.53 7.51
CA THR A 62 10.10 4.08 6.24
C THR A 62 8.98 4.80 5.52
N GLN A 63 9.38 5.82 4.75
CA GLN A 63 8.48 6.58 3.89
C GLN A 63 9.03 6.64 2.49
N THR A 64 8.16 6.44 1.50
CA THR A 64 8.51 6.49 0.09
C THR A 64 7.53 7.40 -0.65
N PRO A 65 8.01 8.46 -1.32
CA PRO A 65 7.16 9.26 -2.20
C PRO A 65 6.77 8.45 -3.44
N MET A 66 5.49 8.49 -3.78
CA MET A 66 4.92 7.77 -4.92
C MET A 66 3.89 8.63 -5.66
N ILE A 67 3.62 8.25 -6.91
CA ILE A 67 2.50 8.77 -7.69
C ILE A 67 1.62 7.61 -8.13
N ILE A 68 0.33 7.67 -7.81
CA ILE A 68 -0.68 6.74 -8.30
C ILE A 68 -1.24 7.30 -9.61
N ARG A 69 -1.17 6.50 -10.68
CA ARG A 69 -1.68 6.83 -12.01
C ARG A 69 -2.66 5.78 -12.49
N LYS A 70 -3.65 6.23 -13.26
CA LYS A 70 -4.61 5.34 -13.92
C LYS A 70 -4.11 4.96 -15.31
N TYR A 71 -4.03 3.66 -15.59
CA TYR A 71 -3.73 3.10 -16.89
C TYR A 71 -4.88 2.19 -17.30
N GLY A 72 -5.77 2.69 -18.15
CA GLY A 72 -7.00 1.98 -18.52
C GLY A 72 -7.90 1.75 -17.30
N ASN A 73 -8.08 0.48 -16.93
CA ASN A 73 -8.91 0.08 -15.78
C ASN A 73 -8.11 -0.12 -14.49
N GLU A 74 -6.79 0.05 -14.53
CA GLU A 74 -5.91 -0.24 -13.41
C GLU A 74 -5.30 1.04 -12.84
N TYR A 75 -5.04 1.01 -11.54
CA TYR A 75 -4.25 2.03 -10.86
C TYR A 75 -2.88 1.46 -10.52
N VAL A 76 -1.83 2.19 -10.87
CA VAL A 76 -0.44 1.80 -10.66
C VAL A 76 0.23 2.84 -9.79
N ALA A 77 0.85 2.39 -8.70
CA ALA A 77 1.68 3.23 -7.84
C ALA A 77 3.15 3.17 -8.32
N ILE A 78 3.71 4.32 -8.67
CA ILE A 78 5.08 4.44 -9.20
C ILE A 78 5.91 5.19 -8.17
N LYS A 79 7.04 4.64 -7.77
CA LYS A 79 8.03 5.36 -6.96
C LYS A 79 8.54 6.55 -7.78
N ALA A 80 8.42 7.76 -7.23
CA ALA A 80 8.80 8.99 -7.89
C ALA A 80 9.46 9.94 -6.89
N ILE A 81 10.41 10.75 -7.36
CA ILE A 81 10.98 11.81 -6.53
C ILE A 81 9.97 12.97 -6.57
N THR A 82 9.25 13.16 -5.47
CA THR A 82 8.27 14.24 -5.29
C THR A 82 8.46 14.89 -3.91
N ASP A 83 7.90 16.07 -3.73
CA ASP A 83 7.90 16.91 -2.52
C ASP A 83 6.87 16.45 -1.48
N VAL A 84 6.57 15.14 -1.43
CA VAL A 84 5.70 14.55 -0.40
C VAL A 84 6.56 13.71 0.55
N CYS A 85 6.03 13.38 1.74
CA CYS A 85 6.78 12.77 2.86
C CYS A 85 7.77 13.69 3.59
N GLU A 86 7.73 15.01 3.38
CA GLU A 86 8.70 15.95 3.96
C GLU A 86 8.68 16.01 5.50
N ASP A 87 7.53 15.71 6.12
CA ASP A 87 7.37 15.75 7.58
C ASP A 87 8.27 14.75 8.33
N PHE A 88 8.82 13.74 7.63
CA PHE A 88 9.70 12.74 8.22
C PHE A 88 11.20 13.06 8.07
N ALA A 89 11.55 14.07 7.27
CA ALA A 89 12.94 14.52 7.08
C ALA A 89 13.39 15.58 8.11
N LYS A 90 12.54 15.88 9.11
CA LYS A 90 12.79 16.87 10.17
C LYS A 90 13.30 16.24 11.46
#